data_AF-A0A820R080-F1
#
_entry.id   AF-A0A820R080-F1
#
_cell.length_a   1.000
_cell.length_b   1.000
_cell.length_c   1.000
_cell.angle_alpha   90.00
_cell.angle_beta   90.00
_cell.angle_gamma   90.00
#
_symmetry.space_group_name_H-M   'P 1'
#
loop_
_entity.id
_entity.type
_entity.pdbx_description
1 polymer ?
#
loop_
_entity_poly.entity_id
_entity_poly.type
_entity_poly.pdbx_seq_one_letter_code
_entity_poly.pdbx_strand_id
1 'polypeptide(L)'
;MIKSTLPKLRISIICTLWSLTGREPSRRQTTAYSVGVSTLVEVLNAKTSDQLYIILDAISELLRRVPTENENIPVKFGRRHCIPPIVRLLSVDHEPKLLIKCLQCIQQLCLLPTYHPCRTNQTIFQKANGLNQLLILIRRKNKDKVLQAKAIATVACAIFGMFKSFNIEIK
;
A
#
# COMPACT_ATOMS: atom_id res chain seq x y z
N MET A 1 -20.91 0.18 -2.81
CA MET A 1 -20.15 -0.03 -4.06
C MET A 1 -20.47 1.09 -5.04
N ILE A 2 -19.46 1.88 -5.44
CA ILE A 2 -19.64 3.01 -6.36
C ILE A 2 -19.86 2.45 -7.78
N LYS A 3 -21.09 2.59 -8.30
CA LYS A 3 -21.51 1.98 -9.58
C LYS A 3 -21.12 2.76 -10.85
N SER A 4 -20.52 3.94 -10.72
CA SER A 4 -20.09 4.75 -11.88
C SER A 4 -19.10 3.96 -12.75
N THR A 5 -19.20 4.04 -14.08
CA THR A 5 -18.24 3.44 -15.03
C THR A 5 -17.04 4.34 -15.30
N LEU A 6 -17.09 5.61 -14.89
CA LEU A 6 -16.05 6.61 -15.16
C LEU A 6 -15.01 6.64 -14.03
N PRO A 7 -13.72 6.30 -14.29
CA PRO A 7 -12.69 6.28 -13.26
C PRO A 7 -12.48 7.64 -12.58
N LYS A 8 -12.55 8.74 -13.36
CA LYS A 8 -12.45 10.10 -12.83
C LYS A 8 -13.55 10.40 -11.81
N LEU A 9 -14.79 10.00 -12.11
CA LEU A 9 -15.92 10.21 -11.19
C LEU A 9 -15.77 9.37 -9.92
N ARG A 10 -15.26 8.13 -10.04
CA ARG A 10 -14.94 7.29 -8.86
C ARG A 10 -13.90 7.95 -7.96
N ILE A 11 -12.82 8.45 -8.54
CA ILE A 11 -11.77 9.17 -7.78
C ILE A 11 -12.38 10.37 -7.06
N SER A 12 -13.17 11.21 -7.75
CA SER A 12 -13.81 12.36 -7.13
C SER A 12 -14.73 11.95 -5.98
N ILE A 13 -15.58 10.93 -6.16
CA ILE A 13 -16.45 10.41 -5.10
C ILE A 13 -15.63 9.93 -3.92
N ILE A 14 -14.57 9.15 -4.14
CA ILE A 14 -13.70 8.65 -3.07
C ILE A 14 -13.07 9.82 -2.32
N CYS A 15 -12.49 10.80 -3.02
CA CYS A 15 -11.89 11.97 -2.39
C CYS A 15 -12.91 12.77 -1.57
N THR A 16 -14.10 13.04 -2.12
CA THR A 16 -15.18 13.74 -1.41
C THR A 16 -15.61 12.97 -0.16
N LEU A 17 -15.86 11.66 -0.28
CA LEU A 17 -16.22 10.82 0.87
C LEU A 17 -15.10 10.82 1.92
N TRP A 18 -13.84 10.72 1.50
CA TRP A 18 -12.69 10.73 2.40
C TRP A 18 -12.60 12.05 3.17
N SER A 19 -12.76 13.19 2.48
CA SER A 19 -12.78 14.52 3.09
C SER A 19 -13.91 14.67 4.12
N LEU A 20 -15.12 14.15 3.83
CA LEU A 20 -16.28 14.21 4.73
C LEU A 20 -16.14 13.37 6.00
N THR A 21 -15.31 12.33 5.99
CA THR A 21 -15.05 11.51 7.20
C THR A 21 -14.17 12.24 8.23
N GLY A 22 -13.43 13.28 7.82
CA GLY A 22 -12.52 13.99 8.71
C GLY A 22 -11.37 13.11 9.18
N ARG A 23 -11.04 13.17 10.47
CA ARG A 23 -9.96 12.37 11.12
C ARG A 23 -10.48 11.24 12.00
N GLU A 24 -11.80 11.01 12.02
CA GLU A 24 -12.42 10.03 12.91
C GLU A 24 -12.18 8.59 12.39
N PRO A 25 -11.45 7.73 13.14
CA PRO A 25 -10.99 6.44 12.61
C PRO A 25 -12.13 5.49 12.23
N SER A 26 -13.23 5.49 12.98
CA SER A 26 -14.34 4.56 12.76
C SER A 26 -15.05 4.90 11.44
N ARG A 27 -15.37 6.18 11.20
CA ARG A 27 -15.94 6.64 9.92
C ARG A 27 -15.01 6.41 8.74
N ARG A 28 -13.70 6.62 8.89
CA ARG A 28 -12.72 6.32 7.83
C ARG A 28 -12.73 4.83 7.47
N GLN A 29 -12.73 3.96 8.46
CA GLN A 29 -12.79 2.52 8.23
C GLN A 29 -14.11 2.13 7.54
N THR A 30 -15.26 2.60 8.05
CA THR A 30 -16.57 2.34 7.43
C THR A 30 -16.66 2.87 6.01
N THR A 31 -16.13 4.07 5.73
CA THR A 31 -16.08 4.63 4.37
C THR A 31 -15.17 3.82 3.46
N ALA A 32 -13.99 3.40 3.92
CA ALA A 32 -13.10 2.57 3.11
C ALA A 32 -13.78 1.23 2.74
N TYR A 33 -14.55 0.65 3.67
CA TYR A 33 -15.34 -0.55 3.42
C TYR A 33 -16.45 -0.33 2.40
N SER A 34 -17.16 0.79 2.47
CA SER A 34 -18.27 1.09 1.56
C SER A 34 -17.80 1.35 0.12
N VAL A 35 -16.58 1.88 -0.04
CA VAL A 35 -15.89 2.00 -1.33
C VAL A 35 -15.51 0.61 -1.84
N GLY A 36 -14.82 -0.18 -1.01
CA GLY A 36 -14.46 -1.57 -1.29
C GLY A 36 -13.12 -1.76 -2.03
N VAL A 37 -12.55 -2.95 -1.85
CA VAL A 37 -11.21 -3.33 -2.36
C VAL A 37 -11.07 -3.14 -3.86
N SER A 38 -12.02 -3.66 -4.65
CA SER A 38 -11.93 -3.62 -6.12
C SER A 38 -11.87 -2.17 -6.63
N THR A 39 -12.75 -1.30 -6.12
CA THR A 39 -12.80 0.09 -6.54
C THR A 39 -11.52 0.83 -6.16
N LEU A 40 -10.97 0.61 -4.97
CA LEU A 40 -9.71 1.23 -4.54
C LEU A 40 -8.53 0.81 -5.43
N VAL A 41 -8.46 -0.46 -5.83
CA VAL A 41 -7.40 -0.94 -6.71
C VAL A 41 -7.52 -0.36 -8.12
N GLU A 42 -8.73 -0.29 -8.67
CA GLU A 42 -8.99 0.27 -10.00
C GLU A 42 -8.59 1.74 -10.12
N VAL A 43 -8.66 2.50 -9.02
CA VAL A 43 -8.30 3.92 -9.01
C VAL A 43 -6.83 4.21 -8.65
N LEU A 44 -6.00 3.20 -8.39
CA LEU A 44 -4.56 3.37 -8.09
C LEU A 44 -3.73 3.98 -9.23
N ASN A 45 -4.33 4.23 -10.40
CA ASN A 45 -3.73 4.99 -11.50
C ASN A 45 -4.20 6.46 -11.52
N ALA A 46 -4.63 7.00 -10.38
CA ALA A 46 -5.03 8.40 -10.26
C ALA A 46 -3.89 9.34 -10.66
N LYS A 47 -4.25 10.53 -11.18
CA LYS A 47 -3.30 11.42 -11.87
C LYS A 47 -2.46 12.29 -10.93
N THR A 48 -2.95 12.54 -9.72
CA THR A 48 -2.32 13.51 -8.80
C THR A 48 -1.85 12.82 -7.53
N SER A 49 -0.76 13.35 -6.95
CA SER A 49 -0.19 12.84 -5.70
C SER A 49 -1.20 12.88 -4.55
N ASP A 50 -2.05 13.90 -4.47
CA ASP A 50 -3.08 14.01 -3.43
C ASP A 50 -4.18 12.94 -3.56
N GLN A 51 -4.64 12.67 -4.78
CA GLN A 51 -5.60 11.59 -5.02
C GLN A 51 -4.99 10.24 -4.67
N LEU A 52 -3.75 9.99 -5.10
CA LEU A 52 -3.03 8.76 -4.77
C LEU A 52 -2.85 8.62 -3.26
N TYR A 53 -2.51 9.71 -2.56
CA TYR A 53 -2.39 9.72 -1.11
C TYR A 53 -3.70 9.32 -0.43
N ILE A 54 -4.82 9.91 -0.83
CA ILE A 54 -6.16 9.57 -0.31
C ILE A 54 -6.49 8.10 -0.55
N ILE A 55 -6.25 7.60 -1.77
CA ILE A 55 -6.54 6.21 -2.13
C ILE A 55 -5.69 5.25 -1.29
N LEU A 56 -4.39 5.52 -1.14
CA LEU A 56 -3.50 4.73 -0.30
C LEU A 56 -3.87 4.83 1.18
N ASP A 57 -4.39 5.97 1.65
CA ASP A 57 -4.92 6.13 3.00
C ASP A 57 -6.14 5.23 3.22
N ALA A 58 -7.07 5.21 2.27
CA ALA A 58 -8.22 4.30 2.31
C ALA A 58 -7.82 2.82 2.29
N ILE A 59 -6.83 2.46 1.47
CA ILE A 59 -6.26 1.10 1.47
C ILE A 59 -5.64 0.79 2.84
N SER A 60 -4.84 1.69 3.39
CA SER A 60 -4.19 1.50 4.70
C SER A 60 -5.21 1.26 5.82
N GLU A 61 -6.33 1.99 5.82
CA GLU A 61 -7.38 1.84 6.83
C GLU A 61 -8.06 0.47 6.78
N LEU A 62 -8.27 -0.09 5.58
CA LEU A 62 -8.77 -1.45 5.42
C LEU A 62 -7.76 -2.49 5.91
N LEU A 63 -6.48 -2.26 5.66
CA LEU A 63 -5.40 -3.18 6.03
C LEU A 63 -5.07 -3.19 7.53
N ARG A 64 -5.53 -2.19 8.31
CA ARG A 64 -5.32 -2.15 9.77
C ARG A 64 -6.09 -3.22 10.53
N ARG A 65 -7.16 -3.78 9.95
CA ARG A 65 -7.97 -4.79 10.62
C ARG A 65 -7.26 -6.12 10.71
N VAL A 66 -7.40 -6.76 11.88
CA VAL A 66 -7.00 -8.14 12.07
C VAL A 66 -7.81 -9.01 11.09
N PRO A 67 -7.14 -9.82 10.25
CA PRO A 67 -7.82 -10.74 9.35
C PRO A 67 -8.73 -11.70 10.13
N THR A 68 -9.90 -12.01 9.56
CA THR A 68 -10.79 -13.06 10.06
C THR A 68 -10.81 -14.21 9.05
N GLU A 69 -11.27 -15.40 9.46
CA GLU A 69 -11.36 -16.57 8.57
C GLU A 69 -12.18 -16.27 7.30
N ASN A 70 -13.25 -15.49 7.46
CA ASN A 70 -14.15 -15.11 6.37
C ASN A 70 -13.70 -13.86 5.60
N GLU A 71 -12.78 -13.09 6.15
CA GLU A 71 -12.31 -11.85 5.54
C GLU A 71 -10.81 -11.60 5.78
N ASN A 72 -10.01 -12.00 4.79
CA ASN A 72 -8.59 -11.66 4.69
C ASN A 72 -8.37 -10.54 3.64
N ILE A 73 -8.55 -9.29 4.06
CA ILE A 73 -8.43 -8.10 3.21
C ILE A 73 -7.06 -8.01 2.51
N PRO A 74 -5.91 -8.22 3.18
CA PRO A 74 -4.61 -8.15 2.52
C PRO A 74 -4.47 -9.14 1.36
N VAL A 75 -5.00 -10.37 1.50
CA VAL A 75 -5.03 -11.34 0.40
C VAL A 75 -5.97 -10.90 -0.73
N LYS A 76 -7.12 -10.29 -0.42
CA LYS A 76 -8.03 -9.71 -1.45
C LYS A 76 -7.32 -8.64 -2.28
N PHE A 77 -6.55 -7.75 -1.65
CA PHE A 77 -5.73 -6.76 -2.37
C PHE A 77 -4.64 -7.41 -3.24
N GLY A 78 -3.95 -8.42 -2.72
CA GLY A 78 -2.94 -9.19 -3.47
C GLY A 78 -3.51 -9.80 -4.75
N ARG A 79 -4.64 -10.52 -4.63
CA ARG A 79 -5.34 -11.16 -5.77
C ARG A 79 -5.84 -10.18 -6.83
N ARG A 80 -6.07 -8.92 -6.45
CA ARG A 80 -6.50 -7.85 -7.37
C ARG A 80 -5.34 -7.10 -8.02
N HIS A 81 -4.09 -7.57 -7.85
CA HIS A 81 -2.90 -6.90 -8.38
C HIS A 81 -2.70 -5.47 -7.84
N CYS A 82 -3.00 -5.26 -6.56
CA CYS A 82 -2.76 -3.98 -5.87
C CYS A 82 -1.26 -3.64 -5.73
N ILE A 83 -0.42 -4.66 -5.52
CA ILE A 83 1.00 -4.48 -5.18
C ILE A 83 1.83 -3.88 -6.33
N PRO A 84 1.79 -4.39 -7.58
CA PRO A 84 2.63 -3.84 -8.65
C PRO A 84 2.42 -2.34 -8.93
N PRO A 85 1.19 -1.80 -8.96
CA PRO A 85 0.97 -0.35 -9.04
C PRO A 85 1.66 0.43 -7.92
N ILE A 86 1.59 -0.03 -6.66
CA ILE A 86 2.23 0.63 -5.52
C ILE A 86 3.76 0.58 -5.66
N VAL A 87 4.32 -0.55 -6.14
CA VAL A 87 5.76 -0.65 -6.41
C VAL A 87 6.20 0.34 -7.50
N ARG A 88 5.41 0.53 -8.56
CA ARG A 88 5.71 1.54 -9.59
C ARG A 88 5.74 2.95 -9.01
N LEU A 89 4.87 3.28 -8.06
CA LEU A 89 4.90 4.57 -7.36
C LEU A 89 6.18 4.76 -6.54
N LEU A 90 6.90 3.70 -6.15
CA LEU A 90 8.21 3.85 -5.48
C LEU A 90 9.35 4.21 -6.45
N SER A 91 9.18 3.91 -7.74
CA SER A 91 10.22 4.13 -8.77
C SER A 91 10.22 5.54 -9.36
N VAL A 92 9.10 6.26 -9.21
CA VAL A 92 8.92 7.62 -9.73
C VAL A 92 9.29 8.62 -8.63
N ASP A 93 9.84 9.76 -9.02
CA ASP A 93 10.17 10.82 -8.07
C ASP A 93 8.90 11.53 -7.58
N HIS A 94 8.39 11.06 -6.45
CA HIS A 94 7.24 11.64 -5.75
C HIS A 94 7.65 12.28 -4.43
N GLU A 95 6.78 13.13 -3.91
CA GLU A 95 6.96 13.73 -2.60
C GLU A 95 7.14 12.65 -1.51
N PRO A 96 8.04 12.86 -0.53
CA PRO A 96 8.31 11.87 0.52
C PRO A 96 7.07 11.40 1.28
N LYS A 97 6.09 12.28 1.48
CA LYS A 97 4.81 11.95 2.12
C LYS A 97 4.05 10.85 1.39
N LEU A 98 4.01 10.90 0.05
CA LEU A 98 3.35 9.87 -0.76
C LEU A 98 4.15 8.56 -0.72
N LEU A 99 5.47 8.64 -0.85
CA LEU A 99 6.34 7.46 -0.79
C LEU A 99 6.24 6.75 0.56
N ILE A 100 6.26 7.48 1.68
CA ILE A 100 6.03 6.93 3.03
C ILE A 100 4.69 6.20 3.08
N LYS A 101 3.65 6.75 2.44
CA LYS A 101 2.32 6.12 2.43
C LYS A 101 2.30 4.84 1.59
N CYS A 102 2.98 4.81 0.44
CA CYS A 102 3.20 3.58 -0.34
C CYS A 102 3.90 2.51 0.50
N LEU A 103 4.98 2.89 1.20
CA LEU A 103 5.73 1.98 2.07
C LEU A 103 4.86 1.43 3.21
N GLN A 104 4.02 2.27 3.84
CA GLN A 104 3.05 1.81 4.84
C GLN A 104 2.09 0.76 4.28
N CYS A 105 1.51 0.99 3.10
CA CYS A 105 0.64 0.01 2.45
C CYS A 105 1.37 -1.31 2.18
N ILE A 106 2.60 -1.25 1.65
CA ILE A 106 3.41 -2.46 1.39
C ILE A 106 3.69 -3.21 2.69
N GLN A 107 4.05 -2.53 3.77
CA GLN A 107 4.27 -3.14 5.08
C GLN A 107 3.03 -3.93 5.53
N GLN A 108 1.86 -3.30 5.47
CA GLN A 108 0.59 -3.94 5.89
C GLN A 108 0.12 -5.05 4.93
N LEU A 109 0.51 -5.00 3.65
CA LEU A 109 0.22 -6.06 2.69
C LEU A 109 1.14 -7.27 2.88
N CYS A 110 2.40 -7.07 3.22
CA CYS A 110 3.40 -8.12 3.39
C CYS A 110 3.38 -8.73 4.79
N LEU A 111 3.06 -7.95 5.81
CA LEU A 111 3.01 -8.36 7.22
C LEU A 111 1.68 -7.95 7.82
N LEU A 112 0.84 -8.94 8.11
CA LEU A 112 -0.49 -8.74 8.67
C LEU A 112 -0.39 -8.23 10.12
N PRO A 113 -1.47 -7.61 10.65
CA PRO A 113 -1.59 -7.41 12.10
C PRO A 113 -1.29 -8.72 12.84
N THR A 114 -0.68 -8.62 14.02
CA THR A 114 -0.12 -9.74 14.80
C THR A 114 1.18 -10.38 14.25
N TYR A 115 1.88 -9.70 13.34
CA TYR A 115 3.18 -10.14 12.79
C TYR A 115 3.11 -11.43 11.98
N HIS A 116 1.94 -11.74 11.40
CA HIS A 116 1.78 -12.91 10.53
C HIS A 116 2.23 -12.59 9.09
N PRO A 117 3.21 -13.30 8.50
CA PRO A 117 3.69 -13.00 7.16
C PRO A 117 2.66 -13.39 6.09
N CYS A 118 2.38 -12.48 5.16
CA CYS A 118 1.55 -12.77 3.98
C CYS A 118 2.43 -13.21 2.81
N ARG A 119 2.86 -14.47 2.80
CA ARG A 119 3.82 -15.02 1.81
C ARG A 119 3.39 -14.81 0.35
N THR A 120 2.09 -14.88 0.07
CA THR A 120 1.54 -14.60 -1.27
C THR A 120 1.86 -13.17 -1.70
N ASN A 121 1.60 -12.19 -0.83
CA ASN A 121 1.85 -10.78 -1.11
C ASN A 121 3.36 -10.46 -1.15
N GLN A 122 4.15 -11.04 -0.25
CA GLN A 122 5.61 -10.91 -0.27
C GLN A 122 6.21 -11.43 -1.59
N THR A 123 5.72 -12.57 -2.09
CA THR A 123 6.14 -13.12 -3.39
C THR A 123 5.74 -12.21 -4.55
N ILE A 124 4.52 -11.66 -4.54
CA ILE A 124 4.06 -10.71 -5.57
C ILE A 124 4.93 -9.45 -5.54
N PHE A 125 5.24 -8.92 -4.35
CA PHE A 125 6.10 -7.76 -4.17
C PHE A 125 7.51 -7.99 -4.72
N GLN A 126 8.09 -9.17 -4.43
CA GLN A 126 9.39 -9.57 -4.97
C GLN A 126 9.36 -9.65 -6.51
N LYS A 127 8.35 -10.31 -7.08
CA LYS A 127 8.17 -10.41 -8.55
C LYS A 127 7.96 -9.05 -9.21
N ALA A 128 7.38 -8.10 -8.51
CA ALA A 128 7.20 -6.73 -8.97
C ALA A 128 8.49 -5.88 -8.88
N ASN A 129 9.66 -6.49 -8.63
CA ASN A 129 10.94 -5.81 -8.43
C ASN A 129 10.96 -4.88 -7.20
N GLY A 130 10.09 -5.14 -6.21
CA GLY A 130 9.87 -4.25 -5.07
C GLY A 130 11.10 -4.06 -4.18
N LEU A 131 11.89 -5.11 -3.94
CA LEU A 131 13.09 -5.01 -3.11
C LEU A 131 14.15 -4.08 -3.70
N ASN A 132 14.35 -4.13 -5.01
CA ASN A 132 15.29 -3.23 -5.68
C ASN A 132 14.84 -1.77 -5.57
N GLN A 133 13.53 -1.50 -5.67
CA GLN A 133 13.00 -0.14 -5.43
C GLN A 133 13.27 0.33 -3.99
N LEU A 134 13.13 -0.54 -2.99
CA LEU A 134 13.46 -0.20 -1.61
C LEU A 134 14.95 0.11 -1.43
N LEU A 135 15.84 -0.69 -2.02
CA LEU A 135 17.29 -0.44 -1.96
C LEU A 135 17.68 0.89 -2.61
N ILE A 136 17.04 1.25 -3.73
CA ILE A 136 17.23 2.56 -4.38
C ILE A 136 16.81 3.69 -3.44
N LEU A 137 15.64 3.56 -2.78
CA LEU A 137 15.17 4.56 -1.82
C LEU A 137 16.11 4.70 -0.60
N ILE A 138 16.64 3.58 -0.10
CA ILE A 138 17.58 3.57 1.04
C ILE A 138 18.90 4.27 0.65
N ARG A 139 19.41 4.01 -0.56
CA ARG A 139 20.69 4.57 -1.05
C ARG A 139 20.56 5.99 -1.60
N ARG A 140 19.36 6.56 -1.63
CA ARG A 140 19.12 7.91 -2.17
C ARG A 140 19.90 8.93 -1.34
N LYS A 141 20.78 9.71 -1.99
CA LYS A 141 21.69 10.68 -1.32
C LYS A 141 20.97 11.82 -0.59
N ASN A 142 19.68 12.04 -0.86
CA ASN A 142 18.93 13.16 -0.30
C ASN A 142 18.32 12.80 1.08
N LYS A 143 18.51 13.69 2.05
CA LYS A 143 18.59 13.48 3.51
C LYS A 143 17.28 13.09 4.25
N ASP A 144 16.24 12.60 3.58
CA ASP A 144 15.03 12.19 4.30
C ASP A 144 15.25 10.87 5.03
N LYS A 145 15.85 10.97 6.23
CA LYS A 145 16.11 9.85 7.13
C LYS A 145 14.83 9.11 7.50
N VAL A 146 13.68 9.80 7.53
CA VAL A 146 12.39 9.17 7.85
C VAL A 146 11.97 8.25 6.71
N LEU A 147 12.08 8.71 5.47
CA LEU A 147 11.80 7.89 4.29
C LEU A 147 12.75 6.68 4.21
N GLN A 148 14.05 6.88 4.41
CA GLN A 148 15.04 5.79 4.41
C GLN A 148 14.78 4.77 5.52
N ALA A 149 14.55 5.23 6.76
CA ALA A 149 14.20 4.34 7.87
C ALA A 149 12.91 3.56 7.59
N LYS A 150 11.91 4.21 6.98
CA LYS A 150 10.67 3.55 6.58
C LYS A 150 10.91 2.52 5.48
N ALA A 151 11.80 2.79 4.53
CA ALA A 151 12.17 1.84 3.48
C ALA A 151 12.87 0.60 4.07
N ILE A 152 13.80 0.78 5.01
CA ILE A 152 14.46 -0.33 5.73
C ILE A 152 13.42 -1.18 6.49
N ALA A 153 12.51 -0.54 7.23
CA ALA A 153 11.43 -1.26 7.92
C ALA A 153 10.53 -2.03 6.93
N THR A 154 10.33 -1.50 5.72
CA THR A 154 9.55 -2.17 4.67
C THR A 154 10.28 -3.40 4.13
N VAL A 155 11.61 -3.36 4.00
CA VAL A 155 12.42 -4.54 3.65
C VAL A 155 12.19 -5.63 4.68
N ALA A 156 12.29 -5.30 5.98
CA ALA A 156 12.06 -6.25 7.06
C ALA A 156 10.67 -6.93 6.96
N CYS A 157 9.60 -6.16 6.75
CA CYS A 157 8.26 -6.72 6.56
C CYS A 157 8.14 -7.59 5.29
N ALA A 158 8.80 -7.20 4.21
CA ALA A 158 8.74 -7.89 2.92
C ALA A 158 9.46 -9.25 2.95
N ILE A 159 10.51 -9.40 3.77
CA ILE A 159 11.30 -10.64 3.86
C ILE A 159 10.97 -11.48 5.10
N PHE A 160 10.15 -10.95 6.01
CA PHE A 160 9.81 -11.63 7.26
C PHE A 160 9.23 -13.02 7.01
N GLY A 161 9.83 -14.05 7.61
CA GLY A 161 9.38 -15.44 7.44
C GLY A 161 9.75 -16.08 6.09
N MET A 162 10.57 -15.42 5.27
CA MET A 162 11.09 -15.89 3.97
C MET A 162 12.63 -16.03 3.94
N PHE A 163 13.28 -16.14 5.11
CA PHE A 163 14.75 -16.08 5.24
C PHE A 163 15.54 -17.08 4.39
N LYS A 164 14.96 -18.22 4.00
CA LYS A 164 15.62 -19.22 3.12
C LYS A 164 15.60 -18.85 1.62
N SER A 165 14.79 -17.87 1.22
CA SER A 165 14.51 -17.53 -0.19
C SER A 165 15.30 -16.32 -0.69
N PHE A 166 16.09 -15.67 0.17
CA PHE A 166 16.66 -14.37 -0.09
C PHE A 166 18.20 -14.40 -0.06
N ASN A 167 18.82 -14.51 -1.24
CA ASN A 167 20.20 -14.09 -1.45
C ASN A 167 20.22 -12.56 -1.60
N ILE A 168 20.21 -11.84 -0.48
CA ILE A 168 20.40 -10.39 -0.48
C ILE A 168 21.90 -10.15 -0.35
N GLU A 169 22.59 -9.99 -1.48
CA GLU A 169 23.95 -9.46 -1.49
C GLU A 169 23.90 -7.98 -1.12
N ILE A 170 24.12 -7.67 0.16
CA ILE A 170 24.43 -6.30 0.58
C ILE A 170 25.93 -6.10 0.31
N LYS A 171 26.25 -5.71 -0.93
CA LYS A 171 27.56 -5.13 -1.27
C LYS A 171 27.52 -3.62 -1.04
#